data_AF-A4CA90-F1
#
_entry.id   AF-A4CA90-F1
#
_cell.length_a   1.000
_cell.length_b   1.000
_cell.length_c   1.000
_cell.angle_alpha   90.00
_cell.angle_beta   90.00
_cell.angle_gamma   90.00
#
_symmetry.space_group_name_H-M   'P 1'
#
loop_
_entity.id
_entity.type
_entity.pdbx_description
1 polymer ?
#
loop_
_entity_poly.entity_id
_entity_poly.type
_entity_poly.pdbx_seq_one_letter_code
_entity_poly.pdbx_strand_id
1 'polypeptide(L)'
;MIKTVLFLLLFKLGAAMATPEILCDFSIKSASANEAVLLTFSVHNQTSQIQSVLTWQTPLEGFWSEMFIIKDENNQDVIYQGPLAKRGQPAKADYLNLAPQEKTMMSLVLSDAYALKKGRYQLTIAPNNLHLAQLCQAYTFPITFRVK
;
A
#
# COMPACT_ATOMS: atom_id res chain seq x y z
N MET A 1 -2.03 43.46 -45.90
CA MET A 1 -1.07 42.47 -45.36
C MET A 1 -1.74 41.77 -44.17
N ILE A 2 -2.41 40.64 -44.41
CA ILE A 2 -3.05 39.84 -43.35
C ILE A 2 -2.34 38.49 -43.30
N LYS A 3 -1.87 38.17 -42.09
CA LYS A 3 -1.03 37.03 -41.71
C LYS A 3 -1.86 35.74 -41.72
N THR A 4 -1.39 34.71 -42.41
CA THR A 4 -1.83 33.33 -42.16
C THR A 4 -0.59 32.48 -42.00
N VAL A 5 -0.16 32.28 -40.75
CA VAL A 5 0.89 31.32 -40.40
C VAL A 5 0.19 30.01 -40.08
N LEU A 6 0.48 29.00 -40.89
CA LEU A 6 -0.06 27.64 -40.80
C LEU A 6 0.49 26.94 -39.56
N PHE A 7 -0.43 26.57 -38.67
CA PHE A 7 -0.22 25.82 -37.44
C PHE A 7 -0.13 24.32 -37.76
N LEU A 8 0.97 23.65 -37.39
CA LEU A 8 1.04 22.19 -37.23
C LEU A 8 2.24 21.83 -36.33
N LEU A 9 2.05 21.98 -35.02
CA LEU A 9 2.93 21.36 -34.02
C LEU A 9 2.24 20.08 -33.53
N LEU A 10 2.64 18.94 -34.08
CA LEU A 10 2.31 17.62 -33.57
C LEU A 10 3.09 17.38 -32.27
N PHE A 11 2.50 17.72 -31.13
CA PHE A 11 3.02 17.30 -29.82
C PHE A 11 2.75 15.81 -29.63
N LYS A 12 3.76 14.96 -29.84
CA LYS A 12 3.75 13.60 -29.28
C LYS A 12 4.13 13.69 -27.81
N LEU A 13 3.13 13.78 -26.93
CA LEU A 13 3.31 13.61 -25.49
C LEU A 13 3.46 12.10 -25.19
N GLY A 14 4.69 11.60 -25.20
CA GLY A 14 5.01 10.34 -24.52
C GLY A 14 5.32 10.66 -23.07
N ALA A 15 4.40 10.38 -22.14
CA ALA A 15 4.72 10.42 -20.73
C ALA A 15 5.71 9.29 -20.43
N ALA A 16 6.98 9.62 -20.21
CA ALA A 16 7.92 8.68 -19.61
C ALA A 16 7.43 8.46 -18.17
N MET A 17 6.92 7.27 -17.86
CA MET A 17 6.62 6.91 -16.48
C MET A 17 7.96 6.88 -15.72
N ALA A 18 8.16 7.81 -14.79
CA ALA A 18 9.31 7.79 -13.90
C ALA A 18 9.29 6.46 -13.12
N THR A 19 10.44 5.79 -13.06
CA THR A 19 10.59 4.60 -12.22
C THR A 19 10.39 5.01 -10.75
N PRO A 20 9.50 4.35 -9.99
CA PRO A 20 9.28 4.72 -8.59
C PRO A 20 10.55 4.51 -7.77
N GLU A 21 10.90 5.49 -6.94
CA GLU A 21 12.10 5.43 -6.08
C GLU A 21 11.99 4.36 -4.98
N ILE A 22 10.76 4.16 -4.49
CA ILE A 22 10.42 3.11 -3.52
C ILE A 22 9.54 2.08 -4.22
N LEU A 23 9.94 0.81 -4.16
CA LEU A 23 9.06 -0.31 -4.51
C LEU A 23 8.38 -0.85 -3.28
N CYS A 24 7.10 -1.17 -3.45
CA CYS A 24 6.32 -1.84 -2.44
C CYS A 24 5.79 -3.17 -2.96
N ASP A 25 5.71 -4.16 -2.08
CA ASP A 25 5.14 -5.47 -2.39
C ASP A 25 4.28 -5.97 -1.23
N PHE A 26 3.23 -6.70 -1.57
CA PHE A 26 2.32 -7.34 -0.63
C PHE A 26 2.19 -8.81 -0.97
N SER A 27 2.28 -9.67 0.04
CA SER A 27 1.96 -11.09 -0.09
C SER A 27 1.13 -11.58 1.08
N ILE A 28 0.19 -12.49 0.82
CA ILE A 28 -0.65 -13.10 1.86
C ILE A 28 -0.36 -14.60 1.92
N LYS A 29 -0.17 -15.11 3.14
CA LYS A 29 -0.08 -16.54 3.43
C LYS A 29 -1.15 -16.93 4.43
N SER A 30 -1.91 -17.99 4.16
CA SER A 30 -2.78 -18.61 5.16
C SER A 30 -2.05 -19.76 5.85
N ALA A 31 -1.83 -19.63 7.15
CA ALA A 31 -1.22 -20.69 7.95
C ALA A 31 -2.28 -21.74 8.31
N SER A 32 -2.01 -23.02 8.01
CA SER A 32 -2.94 -24.12 8.32
C SER A 32 -3.01 -24.47 9.81
N ALA A 33 -2.02 -24.07 10.60
CA ALA A 33 -1.88 -24.51 12.00
C ALA A 33 -2.69 -23.64 12.99
N ASN A 34 -2.92 -22.37 12.68
CA ASN A 34 -3.51 -21.39 13.61
C ASN A 34 -4.67 -20.59 13.00
N GLU A 35 -5.11 -20.93 11.77
CA GLU A 35 -6.09 -20.18 10.96
C GLU A 35 -5.71 -18.70 10.67
N ALA A 36 -4.55 -18.26 11.15
CA ALA A 36 -4.04 -16.91 10.96
C ALA A 36 -3.69 -16.64 9.49
N VAL A 37 -4.20 -15.53 8.98
CA VAL A 37 -3.84 -14.97 7.67
C VAL A 37 -2.77 -13.91 7.88
N LEU A 38 -1.57 -14.18 7.38
CA LEU A 38 -0.42 -13.29 7.49
C LEU A 38 -0.28 -12.46 6.21
N LEU A 39 -0.47 -11.14 6.34
CA LEU A 39 -0.14 -10.16 5.30
C LEU A 39 1.29 -9.68 5.52
N THR A 40 2.15 -9.86 4.52
CA THR A 40 3.51 -9.34 4.53
C THR A 40 3.61 -8.17 3.58
N PHE A 41 4.08 -7.04 4.09
CA PHE A 41 4.37 -5.83 3.36
C PHE A 41 5.88 -5.64 3.29
N SER A 42 6.41 -5.27 2.14
CA SER A 42 7.82 -4.88 2.01
C SER A 42 7.97 -3.56 1.27
N VAL A 43 8.97 -2.77 1.69
CA VAL A 43 9.40 -1.55 1.02
C VAL A 43 10.88 -1.66 0.67
N HIS A 44 11.24 -1.23 -0.54
CA HIS A 44 12.59 -1.31 -1.05
C HIS A 44 12.99 0.03 -1.68
N ASN A 45 14.04 0.64 -1.14
CA ASN A 45 14.64 1.83 -1.72
C ASN A 45 15.53 1.44 -2.91
N GLN A 46 15.09 1.73 -4.14
CA GLN A 46 15.86 1.42 -5.34
C GLN A 46 16.89 2.48 -5.72
N THR A 47 17.01 3.54 -4.94
CA THR A 47 17.90 4.67 -5.25
C THR A 47 19.31 4.47 -4.68
N SER A 48 20.23 5.36 -5.07
CA SER A 48 21.57 5.45 -4.51
C SER A 48 21.66 6.40 -3.30
N GLN A 49 20.53 6.93 -2.84
CA GLN A 49 20.44 7.89 -1.74
C GLN A 49 19.61 7.31 -0.59
N ILE A 50 19.74 7.91 0.59
CA ILE A 50 18.82 7.59 1.69
C ILE A 50 17.43 8.13 1.34
N GLN A 51 16.41 7.29 1.52
CA GLN A 51 15.01 7.66 1.34
C GLN A 51 14.27 7.62 2.67
N SER A 52 13.46 8.64 2.93
CA SER A 52 12.71 8.76 4.18
C SER A 52 11.22 8.49 3.92
N VAL A 53 10.68 7.47 4.58
CA VAL A 53 9.30 7.02 4.39
C VAL A 53 8.52 7.24 5.69
N LEU A 54 7.44 8.00 5.63
CA LEU A 54 6.52 8.13 6.76
C LEU A 54 5.87 6.77 7.03
N THR A 55 6.01 6.26 8.25
CA THR A 55 5.51 4.93 8.62
C THR A 55 4.01 4.92 8.91
N TRP A 56 3.43 6.07 9.24
CA TRP A 56 2.03 6.18 9.58
C TRP A 56 1.11 5.73 8.45
N GLN A 57 0.02 5.05 8.83
CA GLN A 57 -0.97 4.49 7.90
C GLN A 57 -0.36 3.52 6.89
N THR A 58 0.78 2.91 7.22
CA THR A 58 1.40 1.82 6.49
C THR A 58 1.56 0.60 7.38
N PRO A 59 1.69 -0.61 6.81
CA PRO A 59 1.92 -1.80 7.63
C PRO A 59 3.17 -1.73 8.51
N LEU A 60 4.14 -0.84 8.22
CA LEU A 60 5.38 -0.68 9.00
C LEU A 60 5.14 -0.31 10.47
N GLU A 61 3.97 0.27 10.81
CA GLU A 61 3.62 0.60 12.20
C GLU A 61 2.66 -0.40 12.86
N GLY A 62 2.24 -1.46 12.16
CA GLY A 62 1.16 -2.32 12.63
C GLY A 62 -0.24 -1.78 12.28
N PHE A 63 -1.26 -2.27 12.98
CA PHE A 63 -2.62 -1.74 12.84
C PHE A 63 -2.82 -0.52 13.75
N TRP A 64 -2.67 0.68 13.18
CA TRP A 64 -3.07 1.96 13.80
C TRP A 64 -4.02 2.79 12.94
N SER A 65 -4.46 2.22 11.81
CA SER A 65 -5.46 2.79 10.91
C SER A 65 -6.11 1.67 10.09
N GLU A 66 -7.30 1.95 9.56
CA GLU A 66 -7.94 1.12 8.55
C GLU A 66 -7.21 1.29 7.19
N MET A 67 -6.15 0.51 6.99
CA MET A 67 -5.33 0.59 5.77
C MET A 67 -5.97 -0.14 4.59
N PHE A 68 -6.86 -1.08 4.86
CA PHE A 68 -7.39 -2.02 3.88
C PHE A 68 -8.91 -2.12 3.95
N ILE A 69 -9.51 -2.40 2.79
CA ILE A 69 -10.88 -2.88 2.68
C ILE A 69 -10.81 -4.38 2.39
N ILE A 70 -11.52 -5.17 3.19
CA ILE A 70 -11.65 -6.61 2.99
C ILE A 70 -13.09 -6.91 2.65
N LYS A 71 -13.33 -7.59 1.52
CA LYS A 71 -14.65 -8.04 1.09
C LYS A 71 -14.73 -9.56 1.08
N ASP A 72 -15.85 -10.11 1.53
CA ASP A 72 -16.14 -11.54 1.42
C ASP A 72 -16.58 -11.94 0.00
N GLU A 73 -16.91 -13.21 -0.21
CA GLU A 73 -17.36 -13.72 -1.53
C GLU A 73 -18.73 -13.19 -1.97
N ASN A 74 -19.49 -12.59 -1.07
CA ASN A 74 -20.76 -11.91 -1.35
C ASN A 74 -20.58 -10.38 -1.50
N ASN A 75 -19.33 -9.90 -1.62
CA ASN A 75 -18.98 -8.49 -1.75
C ASN A 75 -19.31 -7.63 -0.51
N GLN A 76 -19.54 -8.26 0.64
CA GLN A 76 -19.81 -7.60 1.92
C GLN A 76 -18.50 -7.20 2.61
N ASP A 77 -18.47 -6.00 3.18
CA ASP A 77 -17.30 -5.50 3.89
C ASP A 77 -17.12 -6.21 5.24
N VAL A 78 -15.89 -6.66 5.49
CA VAL A 78 -15.46 -7.07 6.82
C VAL A 78 -15.03 -5.82 7.58
N ILE A 79 -15.79 -5.48 8.63
CA ILE A 79 -15.59 -4.26 9.41
C ILE A 79 -14.21 -4.28 10.10
N TYR A 80 -13.47 -3.19 9.98
CA TYR A 80 -12.24 -2.95 10.74
C TYR A 80 -12.53 -2.77 12.23
N GLN A 81 -11.78 -3.48 13.07
CA GLN A 81 -11.93 -3.50 14.54
C GLN A 81 -10.64 -3.09 15.26
N GLY A 82 -9.59 -2.75 14.51
CA GLY A 82 -8.33 -2.28 15.09
C GLY A 82 -8.41 -0.84 15.62
N PRO A 83 -7.33 -0.35 16.25
CA PRO A 83 -7.29 1.01 16.75
C PRO A 83 -7.17 2.05 15.63
N LEU A 84 -7.55 3.29 15.92
CA LEU A 84 -7.43 4.44 15.04
C LEU A 84 -6.62 5.54 15.76
N ALA A 85 -5.43 5.85 15.25
CA ALA A 85 -4.58 6.88 15.83
C ALA A 85 -4.98 8.29 15.35
N LYS A 86 -5.20 9.21 16.29
CA LYS A 86 -5.29 10.66 16.00
C LYS A 86 -3.88 11.26 16.10
N ARG A 87 -3.42 11.94 15.05
CA ARG A 87 -2.03 12.41 14.94
C ARG A 87 -1.94 13.89 14.56
N GLY A 88 -0.88 14.55 15.04
CA GLY A 88 -0.51 15.91 14.64
C GLY A 88 0.43 15.89 13.43
N GLN A 89 1.37 16.83 13.38
CA GLN A 89 2.44 16.79 12.39
C GLN A 89 3.45 15.68 12.74
N PRO A 90 3.93 14.90 11.76
CA PRO A 90 4.94 13.88 12.01
C PRO A 90 6.27 14.51 12.43
N ALA A 91 6.90 13.92 13.45
CA ALA A 91 8.26 14.23 13.87
C ALA A 91 9.27 13.36 13.11
N LYS A 92 10.56 13.67 13.24
CA LYS A 92 11.62 12.90 12.57
C LYS A 92 11.60 11.39 12.92
N ALA A 93 11.14 11.04 14.12
CA ALA A 93 11.08 9.65 14.58
C ALA A 93 9.96 8.83 13.92
N ASP A 94 8.99 9.48 13.27
CA ASP A 94 7.87 8.81 12.59
C ASP A 94 8.25 8.31 11.18
N TYR A 95 9.45 8.68 10.72
CA TYR A 95 9.98 8.29 9.44
C TYR A 95 10.97 7.15 9.58
N LEU A 96 10.83 6.17 8.69
CA LEU A 96 11.84 5.14 8.46
C LEU A 96 12.82 5.64 7.40
N ASN A 97 14.10 5.70 7.75
CA ASN A 97 15.15 5.99 6.77
C ASN A 97 15.68 4.68 6.19
N LEU A 98 15.49 4.51 4.88
CA LEU A 98 16.00 3.39 4.11
C LEU A 98 17.32 3.80 3.48
N ALA A 99 18.40 3.08 3.81
CA ALA A 99 19.67 3.21 3.13
C ALA A 99 19.53 2.87 1.63
N PRO A 100 20.50 3.27 0.78
CA PRO A 100 20.52 2.88 -0.63
C PRO A 100 20.38 1.36 -0.80
N GLN A 101 19.47 0.92 -1.67
CA GLN A 101 19.17 -0.50 -1.92
C GLN A 101 18.62 -1.27 -0.70
N GLU A 102 18.26 -0.58 0.39
CA GLU A 102 17.71 -1.24 1.57
C GLU A 102 16.28 -1.69 1.31
N LYS A 103 16.02 -2.96 1.65
CA LYS A 103 14.68 -3.55 1.69
C LYS A 103 14.34 -3.92 3.13
N THR A 104 13.18 -3.49 3.59
CA THR A 104 12.60 -3.93 4.87
C THR A 104 11.22 -4.51 4.67
N MET A 105 10.72 -5.23 5.67
CA MET A 105 9.40 -5.85 5.66
C MET A 105 8.75 -5.88 7.03
N MET A 106 7.42 -5.90 7.03
CA MET A 106 6.58 -6.09 8.21
C MET A 106 5.48 -7.10 7.90
N SER A 107 5.13 -7.92 8.88
CA SER A 107 4.04 -8.89 8.78
C SER A 107 2.93 -8.57 9.78
N LEU A 108 1.69 -8.56 9.30
CA LEU A 108 0.48 -8.35 10.08
C LEU A 108 -0.36 -9.61 10.08
N VAL A 109 -0.90 -9.99 11.24
CA VAL A 109 -1.91 -11.03 11.33
C VAL A 109 -3.27 -10.36 11.13
N LEU A 110 -3.96 -10.63 10.02
CA LEU A 110 -5.19 -9.90 9.66
C LEU A 110 -6.30 -10.04 10.72
N SER A 111 -6.33 -11.16 11.47
CA SER A 111 -7.29 -11.36 12.55
C SER A 111 -7.08 -10.44 13.76
N ASP A 112 -5.97 -9.73 13.85
CA ASP A 112 -5.74 -8.73 14.91
C ASP A 112 -6.61 -7.48 14.73
N ALA A 113 -7.12 -7.23 13.52
CA ALA A 113 -7.95 -6.07 13.20
C ALA A 113 -9.24 -6.39 12.42
N TYR A 114 -9.42 -7.62 11.95
CA TYR A 114 -10.60 -8.04 11.19
C TYR A 114 -11.15 -9.37 11.70
N ALA A 115 -12.44 -9.44 12.00
CA ALA A 115 -13.11 -10.68 12.39
C ALA A 115 -13.36 -11.58 11.17
N LEU A 116 -12.32 -12.30 10.74
CA LEU A 116 -12.37 -13.20 9.59
C LEU A 116 -12.97 -14.56 9.98
N LYS A 117 -13.83 -15.11 9.13
CA LYS A 117 -14.37 -16.47 9.25
C LYS A 117 -13.79 -17.34 8.13
N LYS A 118 -14.01 -18.65 8.21
CA LYS A 118 -13.71 -19.55 7.09
C LYS A 118 -14.39 -19.07 5.81
N GLY A 119 -13.62 -18.85 4.75
CA GLY A 119 -14.14 -18.24 3.53
C GLY A 119 -13.07 -17.70 2.59
N ARG A 120 -13.51 -17.20 1.43
CA ARG A 120 -12.66 -16.47 0.47
C ARG A 120 -12.89 -14.97 0.61
N TYR A 121 -11.81 -14.22 0.44
CA TYR A 121 -11.81 -12.77 0.64
C TYR A 121 -10.97 -12.08 -0.42
N GLN A 122 -11.30 -10.81 -0.67
CA GLN A 122 -10.50 -9.88 -1.45
C GLN A 122 -10.06 -8.73 -0.54
N LEU A 123 -8.79 -8.37 -0.60
CA LEU A 123 -8.20 -7.24 0.11
C LEU A 123 -7.78 -6.18 -0.90
N THR A 124 -8.12 -4.91 -0.65
CA THR A 124 -7.63 -3.73 -1.38
C THR A 124 -7.11 -2.68 -0.40
N ILE A 125 -6.30 -1.73 -0.86
CA ILE A 125 -6.00 -0.53 -0.06
C ILE A 125 -7.28 0.29 0.10
N ALA A 126 -7.47 0.85 1.29
CA ALA A 126 -8.59 1.73 1.57
C ALA A 126 -8.52 3.01 0.72
N PRO A 127 -9.60 3.43 0.03
CA PRO A 127 -9.56 4.58 -0.88
C PRO A 127 -9.11 5.91 -0.24
N ASN A 128 -9.34 6.05 1.06
CA ASN A 128 -8.92 7.20 1.85
C ASN A 128 -7.45 7.16 2.31
N ASN A 129 -6.76 6.02 2.16
CA ASN A 129 -5.34 5.89 2.48
C ASN A 129 -4.46 6.29 1.28
N LEU A 130 -4.50 7.58 0.95
CA LEU A 130 -3.75 8.15 -0.17
C LEU A 130 -2.24 7.99 0.00
N HIS A 131 -1.73 8.07 1.23
CA HIS A 131 -0.31 7.90 1.53
C HIS A 131 0.18 6.51 1.13
N LEU A 132 -0.49 5.45 1.59
CA LEU A 132 -0.11 4.08 1.22
C LEU A 132 -0.28 3.83 -0.28
N ALA A 133 -1.35 4.36 -0.88
CA ALA A 133 -1.57 4.23 -2.32
C ALA A 133 -0.46 4.92 -3.15
N GLN A 134 -0.05 6.12 -2.75
CA GLN A 134 1.05 6.86 -3.37
C GLN A 134 2.40 6.20 -3.13
N LEU A 135 2.68 5.76 -1.90
CA LEU A 135 3.92 5.05 -1.59
C LEU A 135 4.07 3.80 -2.45
N CYS A 136 2.96 3.10 -2.70
CA CYS A 136 3.02 1.81 -3.32
C CYS A 136 2.82 1.83 -4.86
N GLN A 137 2.25 2.89 -5.48
CA GLN A 137 2.06 3.25 -6.93
C GLN A 137 2.05 2.20 -8.07
N ALA A 138 2.76 1.07 -7.99
CA ALA A 138 2.93 0.02 -8.98
C ALA A 138 2.48 -1.39 -8.52
N TYR A 139 1.57 -1.51 -7.53
CA TYR A 139 1.08 -2.81 -7.02
C TYR A 139 -0.18 -3.32 -7.72
N THR A 140 -0.39 -4.64 -7.64
CA THR A 140 -1.61 -5.31 -8.13
C THR A 140 -2.56 -5.62 -6.96
N PHE A 141 -3.65 -4.86 -6.85
CA PHE A 141 -4.83 -5.21 -6.04
C PHE A 141 -6.02 -5.50 -6.98
N PRO A 142 -7.03 -6.29 -6.56
CA PRO A 142 -7.18 -6.91 -5.23
C PRO A 142 -6.26 -8.12 -5.00
N ILE A 143 -5.87 -8.36 -3.74
CA ILE A 143 -5.23 -9.62 -3.33
C ILE A 143 -6.34 -10.54 -2.85
N THR A 144 -6.44 -11.71 -3.45
CA THR A 144 -7.40 -12.74 -3.02
C THR A 144 -6.73 -13.70 -2.05
N PHE A 145 -7.42 -14.04 -0.95
CA PHE A 145 -6.94 -15.01 0.02
C PHE A 145 -8.08 -15.88 0.57
N ARG A 146 -7.72 -16.94 1.28
CA ARG A 146 -8.67 -17.89 1.88
C ARG A 146 -8.30 -18.19 3.32
N VAL A 147 -9.30 -18.13 4.20
CA VAL A 147 -9.25 -18.67 5.57
C VAL A 147 -9.78 -20.10 5.51
N LYS A 148 -9.01 -21.05 6.07
CA LYS A 148 -9.31 -22.49 5.98
C LYS A 148 -10.27 -22.96 7.06
#